data_AF-A0A855KD15-F1
#
_entry.id   AF-A0A855KD15-F1
#
_cell.length_a   1.000
_cell.length_b   1.000
_cell.length_c   1.000
_cell.angle_alpha   90.00
_cell.angle_beta   90.00
_cell.angle_gamma   90.00
#
_symmetry.space_group_name_H-M   'P 1'
#
loop_
_entity.id
_entity.type
_entity.pdbx_description
1 polymer ?
#
loop_
_entity_poly.entity_id
_entity_poly.type
_entity_poly.pdbx_seq_one_letter_code
_entity_poly.pdbx_strand_id
1 'polypeptide(L)'
;RKVLRSHGGDLAEEDIVNAAAGKREAIERILKSPNRPTAIFCWHDRLAYEILGVCDSMGLRVPEDLSIVGYDGIRWAVDSRHIVTSVEVDLM
;
A
#
# COMPACT_ATOMS: atom_id res chain seq x y z
N ARG A 1 -5.37 7.91 11.45
CA ARG A 1 -6.42 8.90 11.84
C ARG A 1 -5.87 10.20 12.46
N LYS A 2 -5.17 10.19 13.61
CA LYS A 2 -4.69 11.43 14.28
C LYS A 2 -3.92 12.39 13.34
N VAL A 3 -2.93 11.89 12.62
CA VAL A 3 -2.08 12.69 11.71
C VAL A 3 -2.86 13.21 10.50
N LEU A 4 -3.79 12.43 9.95
CA LEU A 4 -4.64 12.87 8.83
C LEU A 4 -5.49 14.07 9.26
N ARG A 5 -6.14 13.98 10.43
CA ARG A 5 -6.97 15.05 10.97
C ARG A 5 -6.21 16.35 11.21
N SER A 6 -4.96 16.28 11.67
CA SER A 6 -4.13 17.49 11.86
C SER A 6 -3.74 18.17 10.55
N HIS A 7 -3.94 17.50 9.40
CA HIS A 7 -3.67 18.03 8.06
C HIS A 7 -4.96 18.18 7.22
N GLY A 8 -6.13 18.19 7.87
CA GLY A 8 -7.43 18.37 7.19
C GLY A 8 -7.96 17.15 6.43
N GLY A 9 -7.32 15.98 6.59
CA GLY A 9 -7.79 14.71 6.05
C GLY A 9 -8.59 13.88 7.06
N ASP A 10 -9.31 12.89 6.57
CA ASP A 10 -9.95 11.85 7.39
C ASP A 10 -9.63 10.46 6.81
N LEU A 11 -9.96 9.41 7.57
CA LEU A 11 -9.86 8.02 7.11
C LEU A 11 -11.13 7.30 7.51
N ALA A 12 -12.01 7.10 6.53
CA ALA A 12 -13.27 6.43 6.72
C ALA A 12 -13.04 4.94 7.05
N GLU A 13 -14.05 4.24 7.57
CA GLU A 13 -13.87 2.82 7.91
C GLU A 13 -13.72 1.96 6.64
N GLU A 14 -14.40 2.35 5.56
CA GLU A 14 -14.30 1.70 4.25
C GLU A 14 -12.89 1.83 3.61
N ASP A 15 -12.09 2.80 4.03
CA ASP A 15 -10.71 2.99 3.58
C ASP A 15 -9.73 2.06 4.33
N ILE A 16 -10.18 1.37 5.40
CA ILE A 16 -9.38 0.44 6.18
C ILE A 16 -9.71 -0.99 5.74
N VAL A 17 -8.74 -1.63 5.08
CA VAL A 17 -8.93 -2.96 4.50
C VAL A 17 -8.14 -4.01 5.26
N ASN A 18 -8.83 -5.07 5.70
CA ASN A 18 -8.19 -6.29 6.22
C ASN A 18 -7.95 -7.29 5.08
N ALA A 19 -6.69 -7.47 4.67
CA ALA A 19 -6.31 -8.29 3.52
C ALA A 19 -5.86 -9.72 3.92
N ALA A 20 -6.67 -10.46 4.69
CA ALA A 20 -6.29 -11.77 5.25
C ALA A 20 -6.34 -12.97 4.27
N ALA A 21 -7.02 -12.91 3.12
CA ALA A 21 -7.00 -13.95 2.07
C ALA A 21 -7.44 -13.38 0.71
N GLY A 22 -6.92 -13.89 -0.41
CA GLY A 22 -7.22 -13.36 -1.76
C GLY A 22 -6.59 -11.99 -2.03
N LYS A 23 -5.35 -11.81 -1.56
CA LYS A 23 -4.69 -10.49 -1.48
C LYS A 23 -4.67 -9.77 -2.83
N ARG A 24 -4.32 -10.48 -3.90
CA ARG A 24 -4.19 -9.87 -5.22
C ARG A 24 -5.53 -9.37 -5.75
N GLU A 25 -6.58 -10.18 -5.73
CA GLU A 25 -7.91 -9.79 -6.22
C GLU A 25 -8.50 -8.65 -5.38
N ALA A 26 -8.28 -8.68 -4.06
CA ALA A 26 -8.70 -7.59 -3.18
C ALA A 26 -7.97 -6.28 -3.49
N ILE A 27 -6.65 -6.33 -3.69
CA ILE A 27 -5.84 -5.17 -4.10
C ILE A 27 -6.31 -4.66 -5.46
N GLU A 28 -6.45 -5.53 -6.45
CA GLU A 28 -6.94 -5.16 -7.78
C GLU A 28 -8.32 -4.51 -7.72
N ARG A 29 -9.23 -5.01 -6.89
CA ARG A 29 -10.57 -4.42 -6.73
C ARG A 29 -10.50 -2.99 -6.20
N ILE A 30 -9.63 -2.74 -5.22
CA ILE A 30 -9.41 -1.39 -4.65
C ILE A 30 -8.79 -0.48 -5.73
N LEU A 31 -7.78 -0.98 -6.45
CA LEU A 31 -7.08 -0.20 -7.46
C LEU A 31 -7.90 0.04 -8.74
N LYS A 32 -8.95 -0.75 -8.98
CA LYS A 32 -9.93 -0.55 -10.07
C LYS A 32 -11.16 0.26 -9.63
N SER A 33 -11.27 0.63 -8.36
CA SER A 33 -12.40 1.41 -7.82
C SER A 33 -12.50 2.78 -8.51
N PRO A 34 -13.72 3.33 -8.74
CA PRO A 34 -13.87 4.72 -9.18
C PRO A 34 -13.30 5.72 -8.17
N ASN A 35 -13.32 5.37 -6.89
CA ASN A 35 -12.68 6.13 -5.80
C ASN A 35 -11.32 5.49 -5.46
N ARG A 36 -10.46 5.29 -6.46
CA ARG A 36 -9.15 4.69 -6.28
C ARG A 36 -8.28 5.53 -5.32
N PRO A 37 -7.62 4.93 -4.32
CA PRO A 37 -6.69 5.67 -3.47
C PRO A 37 -5.49 6.18 -4.28
N THR A 38 -4.96 7.34 -3.89
CA THR A 38 -3.68 7.88 -4.40
C THR A 38 -2.49 7.50 -3.52
N ALA A 39 -2.74 7.01 -2.30
CA ALA A 39 -1.73 6.52 -1.39
C ALA A 39 -2.25 5.36 -0.53
N ILE A 40 -1.38 4.41 -0.20
CA ILE A 40 -1.65 3.30 0.73
C ILE A 40 -0.53 3.21 1.76
N PHE A 41 -0.92 3.09 3.03
CA PHE A 41 -0.05 2.71 4.14
C PHE A 41 -0.34 1.26 4.53
N CYS A 42 0.66 0.39 4.42
CA CYS A 42 0.54 -1.03 4.73
C CYS A 42 1.05 -1.30 6.14
N TRP A 43 0.36 -2.18 6.87
CA TRP A 43 0.77 -2.54 8.23
C TRP A 43 2.09 -3.34 8.31
N HIS A 44 2.57 -3.88 7.18
CA HIS A 44 3.86 -4.57 7.04
C HIS A 44 4.36 -4.53 5.59
N ASP A 45 5.67 -4.69 5.38
CA ASP A 45 6.34 -4.52 4.08
C ASP A 45 5.94 -5.57 3.06
N ARG A 46 5.69 -6.81 3.50
CA ARG A 46 5.29 -7.89 2.59
C ARG A 46 4.03 -7.52 1.80
N LEU A 47 3.03 -6.93 2.45
CA LEU A 47 1.83 -6.46 1.78
C LEU A 47 2.13 -5.28 0.84
N ALA A 48 3.00 -4.36 1.25
CA ALA A 48 3.38 -3.22 0.42
C ALA A 48 4.06 -3.67 -0.89
N TYR A 49 4.94 -4.67 -0.81
CA TYR A 49 5.58 -5.28 -1.98
C TYR A 49 4.58 -6.07 -2.84
N GLU A 50 3.63 -6.81 -2.24
CA GLU A 50 2.54 -7.44 -2.99
C GLU A 50 1.71 -6.42 -3.77
N ILE A 51 1.40 -5.25 -3.19
CA ILE A 51 0.70 -4.15 -3.88
C ILE A 51 1.56 -3.57 -5.02
N LEU A 52 2.86 -3.39 -4.79
CA LEU A 52 3.78 -2.91 -5.83
C LEU A 52 3.79 -3.83 -7.05
N GLY A 53 3.87 -5.15 -6.83
CA GLY A 53 3.78 -6.13 -7.92
C GLY A 53 2.43 -6.13 -8.65
N VAL A 54 1.33 -5.82 -7.94
CA VAL A 54 0.02 -5.61 -8.59
C VAL A 54 0.02 -4.34 -9.43
N CYS A 55 0.58 -3.24 -8.93
CA CYS A 55 0.71 -1.98 -9.68
C CYS A 55 1.47 -2.18 -10.99
N ASP A 56 2.63 -2.86 -10.94
CA ASP A 56 3.42 -3.18 -12.13
C ASP A 56 2.61 -3.99 -13.14
N SER A 57 1.91 -5.03 -12.68
CA SER A 57 1.08 -5.87 -13.57
C SER A 57 -0.14 -5.14 -14.17
N MET A 58 -0.58 -4.04 -13.54
CA MET A 58 -1.68 -3.19 -14.02
C MET A 58 -1.18 -1.97 -14.82
N GLY A 59 0.14 -1.78 -14.93
CA GLY A 59 0.75 -0.60 -15.55
C GLY A 59 0.54 0.70 -14.77
N LEU A 60 0.27 0.64 -13.47
CA LEU A 60 0.19 1.81 -12.59
C LEU A 60 1.59 2.25 -12.19
N ARG A 61 1.88 3.55 -12.33
CA ARG A 61 3.19 4.10 -11.99
C ARG A 61 3.26 4.39 -10.49
N VAL A 62 4.33 3.95 -9.86
CA VAL A 62 4.63 4.24 -8.46
C VAL A 62 5.88 5.13 -8.44
N PRO A 63 5.81 6.35 -7.86
CA PRO A 63 4.74 6.87 -6.99
C PRO A 63 3.64 7.71 -7.68
N GLU A 64 3.70 7.93 -8.99
CA GLU A 64 2.91 8.97 -9.67
C GLU A 64 1.40 8.72 -9.65
N ASP A 65 0.97 7.47 -9.82
CA ASP A 65 -0.43 7.06 -9.81
C ASP A 65 -0.86 6.51 -8.44
N LEU A 66 0.08 5.95 -7.68
CA LEU A 66 -0.12 5.44 -6.33
C LEU A 66 1.17 5.52 -5.50
N SER A 67 1.12 6.21 -4.36
CA SER A 67 2.19 6.16 -3.35
C SER A 67 2.00 4.97 -2.40
N ILE A 68 3.09 4.26 -2.09
CA ILE A 68 3.07 3.07 -1.21
C ILE A 68 4.08 3.25 -0.09
N VAL A 69 3.62 3.07 1.15
CA VAL A 69 4.48 3.00 2.34
C VAL A 69 4.23 1.69 3.08
N GLY A 70 5.31 0.99 3.44
CA GLY A 70 5.29 -0.20 4.27
C GLY A 70 5.76 0.06 5.70
N TYR A 71 5.99 -1.03 6.43
CA TYR A 71 6.37 -1.07 7.84
C TYR A 71 7.14 -2.37 8.08
N ASP A 72 8.17 -2.37 8.93
CA ASP A 72 9.08 -3.47 9.32
C ASP A 72 10.54 -3.18 8.93
N GLY A 73 10.78 -2.47 7.81
CA GLY A 73 12.11 -2.26 7.23
C GLY A 73 12.65 -3.44 6.43
N ILE A 74 11.79 -4.39 6.05
CA ILE A 74 12.16 -5.66 5.40
C ILE A 74 11.89 -5.61 3.90
N ARG A 75 12.92 -5.90 3.11
CA ARG A 75 12.78 -6.02 1.65
C ARG A 75 12.22 -7.39 1.27
N TRP A 76 11.23 -7.40 0.38
CA TRP A 76 10.67 -8.61 -0.21
C TRP A 76 10.93 -8.67 -1.71
N ALA A 77 11.09 -9.88 -2.23
CA ALA A 77 11.30 -10.10 -3.66
C ALA A 77 10.00 -9.86 -4.44
N VAL A 78 10.07 -8.99 -5.45
CA VAL A 78 9.01 -8.73 -6.43
C VAL A 78 9.63 -8.45 -7.79
N ASP A 79 8.86 -8.65 -8.85
CA ASP A 79 9.25 -8.25 -10.20
C ASP A 79 8.95 -6.76 -10.43
N SER A 80 9.71 -5.90 -9.75
CA SER A 80 9.58 -4.44 -9.83
C SER A 80 10.95 -3.76 -9.91
N ARG A 81 10.97 -2.58 -10.53
CA ARG A 81 12.15 -1.71 -10.58
C ARG A 81 12.24 -0.77 -9.37
N HIS A 82 11.19 -0.71 -8.57
CA HIS A 82 11.10 0.16 -7.40
C HIS A 82 11.28 -0.61 -6.10
N ILE A 83 11.69 0.10 -5.06
CA ILE A 83 11.70 -0.39 -3.68
C ILE A 83 10.65 0.39 -2.88
N VAL A 84 10.06 -0.27 -1.89
CA VAL A 84 9.04 0.34 -1.03
C VAL A 84 9.71 1.23 0.02
N THR A 85 9.18 2.44 0.23
CA THR A 85 9.50 3.27 1.39
C THR A 85 8.92 2.61 2.63
N SER A 86 9.73 2.39 3.67
CA SER A 86 9.30 1.67 4.87
C SER A 86 9.58 2.44 6.16
N VAL A 87 8.73 2.23 7.16
CA VAL A 87 9.02 2.56 8.55
C VAL A 87 9.80 1.39 9.15
N GLU A 88 11.08 1.64 9.46
CA GLU A 88 11.93 0.67 10.15
C GLU A 88 11.55 0.61 11.63
N VAL A 89 11.47 -0.61 12.17
CA VAL A 89 11.25 -0.84 13.60
C VAL A 89 12.22 -1.88 14.12
N ASP A 90 12.60 -1.74 15.39
CA ASP A 90 13.39 -2.76 16.06
C ASP A 90 12.50 -3.95 16.39
N LEU A 91 12.82 -5.10 15.78
CA LEU A 91 12.10 -6.36 15.97
C LEU A 91 12.80 -7.28 17.00
N MET A 92 13.85 -6.77 17.67
CA MET A 92 14.64 -7.49 18.68
C MET A 92 14.19 -7.22 20.12
#